data_AF-A0A838GIX2-F1
#
_entry.id   AF-A0A838GIX2-F1
#
_cell.length_a   1.000
_cell.length_b   1.000
_cell.length_c   1.000
_cell.angle_alpha   90.00
_cell.angle_beta   90.00
_cell.angle_gamma   90.00
#
_symmetry.space_group_name_H-M   'P 1'
#
loop_
_entity.id
_entity.type
_entity.pdbx_description
1 polymer ?
#
loop_
_entity_poly.entity_id
_entity_poly.type
_entity_poly.pdbx_seq_one_letter_code
_entity_poly.pdbx_strand_id
1 'polypeptide(L)' 'MATTTDPDRDLRSDGDDARPASGIDSESSVPNDDEEPVCANCGGVIGPDDLVCPHCGISLVSG' A
#
# COMPACT_ATOMS: atom_id res chain seq x y z
N MET A 1 4.25 47.03 29.14
CA MET A 1 5.67 46.80 29.47
C MET A 1 6.02 45.40 29.01
N ALA A 2 6.77 45.28 27.92
CA ALA A 2 7.05 44.02 27.25
C ALA A 2 8.55 43.94 26.99
N THR A 3 9.29 43.19 27.81
CA THR A 3 10.67 42.80 27.55
C THR A 3 10.98 41.53 28.35
N THR A 4 11.04 40.38 27.67
CA THR A 4 12.08 39.39 27.96
C THR A 4 12.21 38.50 26.72
N THR A 5 13.10 38.93 25.83
CA THR A 5 13.69 38.08 24.81
C THR A 5 14.40 36.93 25.53
N ASP A 6 14.12 35.69 25.15
CA ASP A 6 14.83 34.49 25.62
C ASP A 6 15.80 34.03 24.51
N PRO A 7 17.10 34.36 24.61
CA PRO A 7 18.07 34.10 23.55
C PRO A 7 18.76 32.73 23.63
N ASP A 8 18.30 31.78 24.46
CA ASP A 8 19.08 30.58 24.80
C ASP A 8 18.47 29.23 24.35
N ARG A 9 17.36 29.21 23.60
CA ARG A 9 16.80 27.93 23.08
C ARG A 9 17.57 27.31 21.91
N ASP A 10 18.78 27.80 21.60
CA ASP A 10 19.74 27.17 20.67
C ASP A 10 20.78 26.30 21.39
N LEU A 11 20.36 25.49 22.37
CA LEU A 11 21.14 24.31 22.77
C LEU A 11 20.70 23.12 21.92
N ARG A 12 21.36 23.02 20.77
CA ARG A 12 21.57 21.76 20.05
C ARG A 12 22.09 20.72 21.05
N SER A 13 21.26 19.72 21.33
CA SER A 13 21.73 18.42 21.82
C SER A 13 21.51 17.44 20.70
N ASP A 14 22.54 17.33 19.87
CA ASP A 14 22.88 16.15 19.09
C ASP A 14 22.61 14.89 19.93
N GLY A 15 21.74 14.01 19.44
CA GLY A 15 21.34 12.81 20.17
C GLY A 15 20.45 11.91 19.35
N ASP A 16 21.13 11.05 18.59
CA ASP A 16 20.63 9.77 18.07
C ASP A 16 19.79 9.82 16.79
N ASP A 17 20.55 9.85 15.70
CA ASP A 17 20.32 9.09 14.47
C ASP A 17 19.91 7.64 14.82
N ALA A 18 18.64 7.44 15.14
CA ALA A 18 17.97 6.19 14.84
C ALA A 18 17.25 6.41 13.51
N ARG A 19 18.01 6.50 12.41
CA ARG A 19 17.49 6.00 11.14
C ARG A 19 17.50 4.49 11.31
N PRO A 20 16.37 3.82 11.60
CA PRO A 20 16.41 2.39 11.46
C PRO A 20 16.74 2.12 9.99
N ALA A 21 17.80 1.37 9.75
CA ALA A 21 17.94 0.60 8.52
C ALA A 21 16.87 -0.51 8.54
N SER A 22 15.60 -0.13 8.69
CA SER A 22 14.45 -0.95 8.35
C SER A 22 14.30 -0.72 6.86
N GLY A 23 14.97 -1.52 6.04
CA GLY A 23 14.30 -2.74 5.64
C GLY A 23 13.15 -2.28 4.77
N ILE A 24 13.40 -1.92 3.52
CA ILE A 24 13.09 -2.89 2.45
C ILE A 24 13.17 -4.35 2.93
N ASP A 25 12.24 -4.74 3.80
CA ASP A 25 11.65 -6.05 3.66
C ASP A 25 10.57 -5.80 2.59
N SER A 26 10.84 -5.98 1.31
CA SER A 26 11.21 -7.26 0.73
C SER A 26 10.36 -8.42 1.27
N GLU A 27 9.15 -8.15 1.75
CA GLU A 27 8.03 -9.12 1.70
C GLU A 27 7.56 -9.24 0.24
N SER A 28 8.49 -9.55 -0.64
CA SER A 28 8.20 -10.35 -1.80
C SER A 28 7.88 -11.74 -1.27
N SER A 29 6.72 -12.27 -1.63
CA SER A 29 6.30 -13.67 -1.48
C SER A 29 5.26 -13.95 -0.40
N VAL A 30 4.15 -13.22 -0.42
CA VAL A 30 2.87 -13.94 -0.43
C VAL A 30 2.37 -13.92 -1.87
N PRO A 31 2.70 -14.92 -2.73
CA PRO A 31 1.79 -15.24 -3.81
C PRO A 31 0.53 -15.73 -3.11
N ASN A 32 -0.49 -14.87 -3.02
CA ASN A 32 -1.79 -15.31 -2.57
C ASN A 32 -2.28 -16.30 -3.64
N ASP A 33 -2.12 -17.59 -3.36
CA ASP A 33 -2.54 -18.70 -4.24
C ASP A 33 -4.08 -18.86 -4.25
N ASP A 34 -4.78 -18.00 -3.50
CA ASP A 34 -6.23 -17.90 -3.38
C ASP A 34 -6.77 -16.61 -4.04
N GLU A 35 -6.12 -16.14 -5.11
CA GLU A 35 -6.56 -14.93 -5.81
C GLU A 35 -7.83 -15.24 -6.62
N GLU A 36 -8.99 -15.03 -6.01
CA GLU A 36 -10.29 -15.15 -6.67
C GLU A 36 -10.27 -14.31 -7.95
N PRO A 37 -10.48 -14.89 -9.15
CA PRO A 37 -10.37 -14.13 -10.37
C PRO A 37 -11.41 -13.01 -10.35
N VAL A 38 -11.02 -11.83 -10.81
CA VAL A 38 -11.89 -10.65 -10.87
C VAL A 38 -12.06 -10.19 -12.31
N CYS A 39 -13.24 -9.69 -12.62
CA CYS A 39 -13.54 -9.13 -13.94
C CYS A 39 -12.72 -7.87 -14.19
N ALA A 40 -11.88 -7.85 -15.22
CA ALA A 40 -11.08 -6.68 -15.60
C ALA A 40 -11.91 -5.45 -16.02
N ASN A 41 -13.19 -5.65 -16.36
CA ASN A 41 -14.09 -4.57 -16.79
C ASN A 41 -14.82 -3.90 -15.62
N CYS A 42 -15.30 -4.65 -14.64
CA CYS A 42 -16.11 -4.11 -13.54
C CYS A 42 -15.54 -4.33 -12.14
N GLY A 43 -14.49 -5.16 -11.99
CA GLY A 43 -13.89 -5.51 -10.71
C GLY A 43 -14.68 -6.50 -9.86
N GLY A 44 -15.77 -7.08 -10.39
CA GLY A 44 -16.55 -8.10 -9.67
C GLY A 44 -15.82 -9.44 -9.62
N VAL A 45 -15.96 -10.17 -8.52
CA VAL A 45 -15.42 -11.53 -8.35
C VAL A 45 -16.13 -12.50 -9.31
N ILE A 46 -15.34 -13.28 -10.03
CA ILE A 46 -15.79 -14.26 -11.02
C ILE A 46 -15.22 -15.64 -10.67
N GLY A 47 -15.86 -16.70 -11.15
CA GLY A 47 -15.29 -18.04 -11.07
C GLY A 47 -14.15 -18.23 -12.08
N PRO A 48 -13.18 -19.11 -11.82
CA PRO A 48 -12.10 -19.42 -12.77
C PRO A 48 -12.62 -20.08 -14.05
N ASP A 49 -13.78 -20.73 -13.99
CA ASP A 49 -14.46 -21.36 -15.12
C ASP A 49 -15.53 -20.46 -15.78
N ASP A 50 -15.72 -19.24 -15.29
CA ASP A 50 -16.73 -18.32 -15.86
C ASP A 50 -16.27 -17.80 -17.22
N LEU A 51 -17.04 -18.11 -18.26
CA LEU A 51 -16.82 -17.60 -19.62
C LEU A 51 -17.37 -16.18 -19.81
N VAL A 52 -18.32 -15.78 -18.95
CA VAL A 52 -19.01 -14.49 -18.99
C VAL A 52 -19.19 -13.97 -17.57
N CYS A 53 -18.88 -12.70 -17.35
CA CYS A 53 -19.01 -12.09 -16.02
C CYS A 53 -20.49 -11.99 -15.60
N PRO A 54 -20.91 -12.59 -14.46
CA PRO A 54 -22.29 -12.49 -13.97
C PRO A 54 -22.67 -11.09 -13.48
N HIS A 55 -21.68 -10.22 -13.21
CA HIS A 55 -21.90 -8.86 -12.71
C HIS A 55 -22.16 -7.84 -13.82
N CYS A 56 -21.51 -7.97 -14.98
CA CYS A 56 -21.62 -6.99 -16.07
C CYS A 56 -21.94 -7.58 -17.45
N GLY A 57 -21.88 -8.91 -17.62
CA GLY A 57 -22.22 -9.58 -18.87
C GLY A 57 -21.12 -9.56 -19.94
N ILE A 58 -19.88 -9.20 -19.62
CA ILE A 58 -18.77 -9.21 -20.58
C ILE A 58 -18.20 -10.62 -20.75
N SER A 59 -17.74 -10.97 -21.96
CA SER A 59 -17.02 -12.22 -22.23
C SER A 59 -15.62 -12.19 -21.63
N LEU A 60 -15.28 -13.21 -20.85
CA LEU A 60 -14.00 -13.36 -20.12
C LEU A 60 -13.04 -14.34 -20.83
N VAL A 61 -13.53 -15.04 -21.85
CA VAL A 61 -12.69 -15.91 -22.68
C VAL A 61 -11.68 -15.07 -23.46
N SER A 62 -10.39 -15.32 -23.24
CA SER A 62 -9.34 -14.76 -24.09
C SER A 62 -9.38 -15.51 -25.42
N GLY A 63 -9.75 -14.80 -26.49
CA GLY A 63 -9.57 -15.27 -27.86
C GLY A 63 -8.11 -15.24 -28.28
#